data_AF-A0AAW1AQW6-F1
#
_entry.id   AF-A0AAW1AQW6-F1
#
_cell.length_a   1.000
_cell.length_b   1.000
_cell.length_c   1.000
_cell.angle_alpha   90.00
_cell.angle_beta   90.00
_cell.angle_gamma   90.00
#
_symmetry.space_group_name_H-M   'P 1'
#
loop_
_entity.id
_entity.type
_entity.pdbx_description
1 polymer ?
#
loop_
_entity_poly.entity_id
_entity_poly.type
_entity_poly.pdbx_seq_one_letter_code
_entity_poly.pdbx_strand_id
1 'polypeptide(L)'
;MLRLLLSAFFPCLSLAAPSHINKLALFPDKNAWCEAKNITQIIGHEGCNSKSIQNRACMGQCFSYSVPNTLPQSTESLVHCDSCMPSDIQWEIVSLDCPHNPIPRVKKLVEKILHCNCQACGDQTPYLKGEVSNHPDNFPSLPRFPEGQAPEPHPHPHEAAQD
;
A
#
# COMPACT_ATOMS: atom_id res chain seq x y z
N MET A 1 10.98 -34.62 -51.63
CA MET A 1 11.37 -34.98 -50.25
C MET A 1 12.68 -34.28 -49.90
N LEU A 2 12.65 -33.01 -49.47
CA LEU A 2 13.76 -32.43 -48.70
C LEU A 2 13.22 -31.22 -47.93
N ARG A 3 13.14 -31.39 -46.60
CA ARG A 3 12.62 -30.41 -45.65
C ARG A 3 13.63 -29.29 -45.45
N LEU A 4 13.23 -28.04 -45.68
CA LEU A 4 13.92 -26.85 -45.19
C LEU A 4 12.94 -26.11 -44.27
N LEU A 5 12.92 -26.53 -43.00
CA LEU A 5 12.25 -25.79 -41.93
C LEU A 5 13.22 -24.69 -41.48
N LEU A 6 13.08 -23.50 -42.07
CA LEU A 6 13.69 -22.28 -41.55
C LEU A 6 12.97 -21.91 -40.24
N SER A 7 13.59 -22.24 -39.12
CA SER A 7 13.17 -21.83 -37.79
C SER A 7 13.23 -20.31 -37.68
N ALA A 8 12.07 -19.67 -37.62
CA ALA A 8 11.95 -18.27 -37.23
C ALA A 8 12.30 -18.14 -35.74
N PHE A 9 13.56 -17.85 -35.43
CA PHE A 9 13.94 -17.30 -34.13
C PHE A 9 13.42 -15.87 -34.06
N PHE A 10 12.17 -15.73 -33.63
CA PHE A 10 11.63 -14.44 -33.21
C PHE A 10 12.42 -13.99 -31.98
N PRO A 11 13.19 -12.87 -32.03
CA PRO A 11 13.74 -12.31 -30.81
C PRO A 11 12.55 -11.84 -29.98
N CYS A 12 12.37 -12.48 -28.83
CA CYS A 12 11.40 -12.04 -27.83
C CYS A 12 11.88 -10.67 -27.34
N LEU A 13 11.40 -9.60 -27.98
CA LEU A 13 11.51 -8.23 -27.49
C LEU A 13 10.83 -8.22 -26.12
N SER A 14 11.65 -8.38 -25.10
CA SER A 14 11.24 -8.27 -23.71
C SER A 14 10.91 -6.80 -23.50
N LEU A 15 9.63 -6.44 -23.62
CA LEU A 15 9.11 -5.17 -23.12
C LEU A 15 9.36 -5.18 -21.61
N ALA A 16 10.51 -4.65 -21.20
CA ALA A 16 10.80 -4.41 -19.80
C ALA A 16 9.68 -3.51 -19.28
N ALA A 17 8.99 -3.98 -18.22
CA ALA A 17 7.97 -3.21 -17.55
C ALA A 17 8.51 -1.80 -17.22
N PRO A 18 7.69 -0.72 -17.29
CA PRO A 18 8.13 0.63 -17.01
C PRO A 18 8.89 0.66 -15.68
N SER A 19 10.16 1.09 -15.71
CA SER A 19 10.96 1.23 -14.51
C SER A 19 10.27 2.23 -13.60
N HIS A 20 9.72 1.75 -12.50
CA HIS A 20 9.23 2.57 -11.41
C HIS A 20 10.28 3.65 -11.09
N ILE A 21 9.88 4.94 -11.12
CA ILE A 21 10.80 6.09 -11.01
C ILE A 21 11.42 6.05 -9.60
N ASN A 22 12.56 5.38 -9.50
CA ASN A 22 13.30 5.22 -8.24
C ASN A 22 14.39 6.28 -8.10
N LYS A 23 14.41 7.31 -8.95
CA LYS A 23 15.43 8.38 -8.96
C LYS A 23 14.80 9.72 -9.30
N LEU A 24 15.25 10.78 -8.65
CA LEU A 24 14.91 12.15 -9.02
C LEU A 24 16.00 12.73 -9.92
N ALA A 25 15.59 13.50 -10.93
CA ALA A 25 16.52 14.27 -11.75
C ALA A 25 17.36 15.27 -10.90
N LEU A 26 16.75 15.82 -9.84
CA LEU A 26 17.41 16.74 -8.91
C LEU A 26 18.45 16.04 -8.01
N PHE A 27 18.30 14.73 -7.78
CA PHE A 27 19.15 13.95 -6.89
C PHE A 27 19.45 12.57 -7.51
N PRO A 28 20.27 12.50 -8.57
CA PRO A 28 20.50 11.27 -9.33
C PRO A 28 21.24 10.18 -8.55
N ASP A 29 21.95 10.59 -7.49
CA ASP A 29 22.72 9.72 -6.59
C ASP A 29 21.89 9.12 -5.44
N LYS A 30 20.62 9.53 -5.33
CA LYS A 30 19.69 8.99 -4.34
C LYS A 30 18.72 8.07 -5.05
N ASN A 31 18.38 6.97 -4.38
CA ASN A 31 17.45 5.97 -4.87
C ASN A 31 16.31 5.78 -3.88
N ALA A 32 15.09 5.77 -4.39
CA ALA A 32 13.92 5.29 -3.67
C ALA A 32 13.77 3.78 -3.85
N TRP A 33 13.12 3.15 -2.87
CA TRP A 33 12.73 1.75 -2.94
C TRP A 33 11.45 1.56 -2.13
N CYS A 34 10.60 0.62 -2.56
CA CYS A 34 9.37 0.27 -1.87
C CYS A 34 9.02 -1.19 -2.19
N GLU A 35 8.83 -2.00 -1.16
CA GLU A 35 8.69 -3.45 -1.28
C GLU A 35 7.56 -3.99 -0.42
N ALA A 36 6.91 -5.06 -0.90
CA ALA A 36 5.94 -5.82 -0.13
C ALA A 36 6.66 -6.87 0.74
N LYS A 37 6.61 -6.69 2.05
CA LYS A 37 7.26 -7.57 3.04
C LYS A 37 6.25 -8.54 3.64
N ASN A 38 6.59 -9.82 3.68
CA ASN A 38 5.71 -10.85 4.25
C ASN A 38 5.51 -10.62 5.75
N ILE A 39 4.26 -10.74 6.21
CA ILE A 39 3.85 -10.67 7.60
C ILE A 39 2.90 -11.81 7.92
N THR A 40 2.81 -12.17 9.20
CA THR A 40 1.72 -13.00 9.72
C THR A 40 0.70 -12.09 10.38
N GLN A 41 -0.52 -12.05 9.84
CA GLN A 41 -1.63 -11.25 10.34
C GLN A 41 -2.62 -12.13 11.10
N ILE A 42 -3.00 -11.69 12.30
CA ILE A 42 -4.01 -12.38 13.12
C ILE A 42 -5.38 -11.78 12.81
N ILE A 43 -6.30 -12.63 12.35
CA ILE A 43 -7.69 -12.29 12.07
C ILE A 43 -8.56 -12.76 13.24
N GLY A 44 -9.03 -11.82 14.05
CA GLY A 44 -9.88 -12.10 15.22
C GLY A 44 -11.30 -11.57 15.07
N HIS A 45 -12.25 -12.20 15.75
CA HIS A 45 -13.61 -11.70 15.96
C HIS A 45 -14.06 -12.14 17.35
N GLU A 46 -14.85 -11.32 18.04
CA GLU A 46 -15.31 -11.62 19.38
C GLU A 46 -16.12 -12.93 19.41
N GLY A 47 -15.85 -13.79 20.39
CA GLY A 47 -16.50 -15.11 20.51
C GLY A 47 -16.10 -16.14 19.45
N CYS A 48 -15.09 -15.86 18.61
CA CYS A 48 -14.57 -16.79 17.61
C CYS A 48 -13.08 -17.09 17.82
N ASN A 49 -12.65 -18.27 17.37
CA ASN A 49 -11.24 -18.64 17.31
C ASN A 49 -10.54 -17.81 16.23
N SER A 50 -9.48 -17.09 16.63
CA SER A 50 -8.69 -16.28 15.70
C SER A 50 -7.88 -17.16 14.75
N LYS A 51 -7.65 -16.70 13.51
CA LYS A 51 -6.81 -17.38 12.51
C LYS A 51 -5.62 -16.52 12.12
N SER A 52 -4.44 -17.12 12.06
CA SER A 52 -3.24 -16.47 11.53
C SER A 52 -3.14 -16.72 10.03
N ILE A 53 -2.98 -15.67 9.24
CA ILE A 53 -2.84 -15.75 7.77
C ILE A 53 -1.53 -15.09 7.33
N GLN A 54 -0.96 -15.54 6.22
CA GLN A 54 0.19 -14.88 5.58
C GLN A 54 -0.30 -13.68 4.77
N ASN A 55 0.21 -12.49 5.01
CA ASN A 55 -0.09 -11.28 4.23
C ASN A 55 1.21 -10.54 3.92
N ARG A 56 1.13 -9.35 3.32
CA ARG A 56 2.26 -8.45 3.15
C ARG A 56 1.96 -7.07 3.73
N ALA A 57 3.01 -6.34 4.06
CA ALA A 57 2.97 -4.92 4.41
C ALA A 57 3.95 -4.15 3.51
N CYS A 58 3.63 -2.91 3.16
CA CYS A 58 4.53 -2.08 2.37
C CYS A 58 5.61 -1.43 3.25
N MET A 59 6.86 -1.54 2.81
CA MET A 59 8.02 -0.94 3.49
C MET A 59 8.96 -0.32 2.45
N GLY A 60 9.38 0.92 2.67
CA GLY A 60 10.21 1.63 1.71
C GLY A 60 10.67 3.01 2.15
N GLN A 61 11.46 3.64 1.29
CA GLN A 61 11.90 5.03 1.35
C GLN A 61 11.58 5.69 0.01
N CYS A 62 10.67 6.64 0.02
CA CYS A 62 10.20 7.37 -1.15
C CYS A 62 10.62 8.84 -1.06
N PHE A 63 10.53 9.57 -2.17
CA PHE A 63 11.01 10.94 -2.24
C PHE A 63 9.94 11.95 -1.88
N SER A 64 10.35 13.01 -1.19
CA SER A 64 9.59 14.25 -1.07
C SER A 64 10.53 15.44 -1.21
N TYR A 65 10.06 16.52 -1.84
CA TYR A 65 10.82 17.75 -1.98
C TYR A 65 9.90 18.96 -2.18
N SER A 66 10.37 20.12 -1.76
CA SER A 66 9.73 21.42 -1.96
C SER A 66 10.72 22.38 -2.59
N VAL A 67 10.35 23.00 -3.71
CA VAL A 67 11.17 24.03 -4.32
C VAL A 67 10.82 25.38 -3.69
N PRO A 68 11.81 26.15 -3.17
CA PRO A 68 11.57 27.47 -2.60
C PRO A 68 10.92 28.44 -3.60
N ASN A 69 10.03 29.29 -3.11
CA ASN A 69 9.36 30.31 -3.92
C ASN A 69 10.23 31.57 -4.08
N THR A 70 10.05 32.30 -5.19
CA THR A 70 10.64 33.64 -5.40
C THR A 70 9.55 34.71 -5.36
N LEU A 71 9.93 35.95 -5.00
CA LEU A 71 9.04 37.11 -5.01
C LEU A 71 9.58 38.18 -5.98
N PRO A 72 8.76 38.70 -6.91
CA PRO A 72 7.39 38.31 -7.20
C PRO A 72 7.30 36.90 -7.81
N GLN A 73 6.24 36.17 -7.49
CA GLN A 73 6.09 34.76 -7.90
C GLN A 73 5.74 34.67 -9.39
N SER A 74 6.53 33.92 -10.16
CA SER A 74 6.32 33.69 -11.60
C SER A 74 5.82 32.28 -11.93
N THR A 75 5.87 31.34 -10.98
CA THR A 75 5.44 29.94 -11.13
C THR A 75 4.67 29.46 -9.92
N GLU A 76 3.83 28.43 -10.10
CA GLU A 76 3.17 27.75 -8.98
C GLU A 76 4.19 27.14 -8.00
N SER A 77 3.80 27.05 -6.72
CA SER A 77 4.61 26.41 -5.68
C SER A 77 4.75 24.93 -5.98
N LEU A 78 5.98 24.47 -6.25
CA LEU A 78 6.25 23.09 -6.61
C LEU A 78 6.61 22.27 -5.36
N VAL A 79 5.67 21.42 -4.93
CA VAL A 79 5.83 20.48 -3.83
C VAL A 79 5.48 19.08 -4.34
N HIS A 80 6.38 18.12 -4.11
CA HIS A 80 6.21 16.72 -4.47
C HIS A 80 6.35 15.84 -3.25
N CYS A 81 5.50 14.82 -3.13
CA CYS A 81 5.56 13.86 -2.04
C CYS A 81 5.13 12.49 -2.56
N ASP A 82 5.96 11.48 -2.35
CA ASP A 82 5.61 10.08 -2.51
C ASP A 82 5.74 9.30 -1.19
N SER A 83 4.86 8.34 -0.97
CA SER A 83 4.90 7.36 0.13
C SER A 83 4.86 5.92 -0.39
N CYS A 84 5.42 4.98 0.37
CA CYS A 84 5.43 3.56 0.00
C CYS A 84 4.06 2.93 0.33
N MET A 85 3.23 2.73 -0.70
CA MET A 85 1.82 2.34 -0.56
C MET A 85 1.51 1.06 -1.36
N PRO A 86 0.41 0.35 -1.04
CA PRO A 86 -0.04 -0.79 -1.82
C PRO A 86 -0.36 -0.37 -3.27
N SER A 87 0.27 -1.04 -4.23
CA SER A 87 0.04 -0.81 -5.67
C SER A 87 -0.93 -1.82 -6.28
N ASP A 88 -1.08 -2.97 -5.62
CA ASP A 88 -1.90 -4.08 -6.06
C ASP A 88 -2.41 -4.84 -4.82
N ILE A 89 -3.72 -5.06 -4.78
CA ILE A 89 -4.42 -5.65 -3.65
C ILE A 89 -5.41 -6.71 -4.14
N GLN A 90 -5.56 -7.77 -3.35
CA GLN A 90 -6.55 -8.81 -3.57
C GLN A 90 -7.39 -9.00 -2.32
N TRP A 91 -8.67 -9.33 -2.49
CA TRP A 91 -9.54 -9.66 -1.37
C TRP A 91 -9.60 -11.16 -1.12
N GLU A 92 -9.46 -11.55 0.14
CA GLU A 92 -9.56 -12.93 0.59
C GLU A 92 -10.64 -13.07 1.66
N ILE A 93 -11.49 -14.10 1.54
CA ILE A 93 -12.51 -14.41 2.55
C ILE A 93 -11.92 -15.39 3.57
N VAL A 94 -11.76 -14.93 4.80
CA VAL A 94 -11.33 -15.76 5.94
C VAL A 94 -12.55 -16.11 6.79
N SER A 95 -12.85 -17.41 6.91
CA SER A 95 -13.92 -17.90 7.78
C SER A 95 -13.36 -18.23 9.17
N LEU A 96 -13.90 -17.62 10.22
CA LEU A 96 -13.59 -17.91 11.62
C LEU A 96 -14.66 -18.83 12.22
N ASP A 97 -14.26 -19.71 13.14
CA ASP A 97 -15.14 -20.66 13.80
C ASP A 97 -15.48 -20.17 15.21
N CYS A 98 -16.76 -20.19 15.56
CA CYS A 98 -17.32 -19.52 16.74
C CYS A 98 -18.14 -20.53 17.58
N PRO A 99 -17.48 -21.38 18.38
CA PRO A 99 -18.10 -22.57 18.96
C PRO A 99 -19.21 -22.27 20.00
N HIS A 100 -19.18 -21.10 20.63
CA HIS A 100 -20.12 -20.74 21.71
C HIS A 100 -21.20 -19.74 21.27
N ASN A 101 -21.23 -19.38 19.97
CA ASN A 101 -22.19 -18.43 19.43
C ASN A 101 -23.33 -19.15 18.70
N PRO A 102 -24.56 -18.59 18.69
CA PRO A 102 -25.67 -19.12 17.90
C PRO A 102 -25.35 -19.21 16.41
N ILE A 103 -24.49 -18.30 15.92
CA ILE A 103 -23.95 -18.31 14.57
C ILE A 103 -22.53 -18.91 14.64
N PRO A 104 -22.33 -20.15 14.16
CA PRO A 104 -21.11 -20.90 14.42
C PRO A 104 -19.92 -20.47 13.56
N ARG A 105 -20.11 -19.58 12.57
CA ARG A 105 -19.05 -19.08 11.69
C ARG A 105 -19.25 -17.63 11.30
N VAL A 106 -18.16 -16.87 11.27
CA VAL A 106 -18.13 -15.49 10.77
C VAL A 106 -17.14 -15.40 9.63
N LYS A 107 -17.54 -14.79 8.52
CA LYS A 107 -16.66 -14.52 7.37
C LYS A 107 -16.13 -13.10 7.45
N LYS A 108 -14.84 -12.92 7.25
CA LYS A 108 -14.18 -11.63 7.12
C LYS A 108 -13.57 -11.49 5.75
N LEU A 109 -13.76 -10.32 5.14
CA LEU A 109 -13.03 -9.92 3.95
C LEU A 109 -11.72 -9.28 4.40
N VAL A 110 -10.58 -9.83 3.96
CA VAL A 110 -9.25 -9.38 4.33
C VAL A 110 -8.54 -8.88 3.09
N GLU A 111 -7.98 -7.66 3.16
CA GLU A 111 -7.14 -7.10 2.10
C GLU A 111 -5.78 -7.79 2.11
N LYS A 112 -5.37 -8.32 0.96
CA LYS A 112 -4.09 -8.96 0.71
C LYS A 112 -3.24 -8.08 -0.18
N ILE A 113 -2.14 -7.57 0.36
CA ILE A 113 -1.20 -6.76 -0.42
C ILE A 113 -0.38 -7.70 -1.29
N LEU A 114 -0.41 -7.46 -2.61
CA LEU A 114 0.39 -8.20 -3.59
C LEU A 114 1.68 -7.44 -3.89
N HIS A 115 1.57 -6.16 -4.24
CA HIS A 115 2.70 -5.32 -4.64
C HIS A 115 2.63 -3.95 -3.95
N CYS A 116 3.80 -3.32 -3.82
CA CYS A 116 3.95 -1.99 -3.24
C CYS A 116 4.83 -1.13 -4.15
N ASN A 117 4.57 0.16 -4.19
CA ASN A 117 5.34 1.13 -4.97
C ASN A 117 5.30 2.52 -4.31
N CYS A 118 6.18 3.43 -4.73
CA CYS A 118 6.10 4.83 -4.30
C CYS A 118 4.99 5.52 -5.08
N GLN A 119 4.03 6.11 -4.38
CA GLN A 119 2.88 6.81 -4.97
C GLN A 119 2.73 8.17 -4.31
N ALA A 120 2.10 9.10 -5.02
CA ALA A 120 1.83 10.43 -4.48
C ALA A 120 1.15 10.36 -3.11
N CYS A 121 1.58 11.20 -2.18
CA CYS A 121 0.99 11.31 -0.84
C CYS A 121 -0.43 11.89 -0.95
N GLY A 122 -1.46 11.09 -0.64
CA GLY A 122 -2.89 11.47 -0.63
C GLY A 122 -3.58 11.40 -2.00
N ASP A 123 -4.86 11.06 -2.16
CA ASP A 123 -5.87 10.54 -1.22
C ASP A 123 -6.07 9.04 -1.48
N GLN A 124 -5.98 8.23 -0.43
CA GLN A 124 -6.41 6.84 -0.51
C GLN A 124 -7.94 6.76 -0.59
N THR A 125 -8.49 6.83 -1.80
CA THR A 125 -9.79 6.22 -2.09
C THR A 125 -9.79 5.45 -3.41
N PRO A 126 -9.12 4.28 -3.50
CA PRO A 126 -9.71 3.18 -4.29
C PRO A 126 -11.03 2.71 -3.65
N TYR A 127 -11.20 2.95 -2.35
CA TYR A 127 -12.32 2.47 -1.53
C TYR A 127 -13.65 3.23 -1.65
N LEU A 128 -13.68 4.43 -2.24
CA LEU A 128 -14.92 5.20 -2.43
C LEU A 128 -15.25 5.52 -3.90
N LYS A 129 -14.41 5.08 -4.85
CA LYS A 129 -14.73 5.16 -6.28
C LYS A 129 -15.10 3.79 -6.84
N GLY A 130 -15.93 3.06 -6.08
CA GLY A 130 -16.81 2.08 -6.66
C GLY A 130 -17.86 2.85 -7.46
N GLU A 131 -17.75 2.80 -8.78
CA GLU A 131 -18.81 3.20 -9.69
C GLU A 131 -20.09 2.45 -9.27
N VAL A 132 -21.04 3.17 -8.69
CA VAL A 132 -22.36 2.66 -8.34
C VAL A 132 -23.08 2.38 -9.66
N SER A 133 -22.88 1.18 -10.20
CA SER A 133 -23.86 0.61 -11.11
C SER A 133 -25.09 0.28 -10.28
N ASN A 134 -26.20 0.96 -10.62
CA ASN A 134 -27.47 0.92 -9.93
C ASN A 134 -27.94 -0.52 -9.64
N HIS A 135 -27.79 -0.99 -8.41
CA HIS A 135 -28.57 -2.10 -7.87
C HIS A 135 -28.87 -1.85 -6.39
N PRO A 136 -30.14 -1.85 -5.97
CA PRO A 136 -30.51 -1.41 -4.64
C PRO A 136 -30.33 -2.53 -3.59
N ASP A 137 -29.95 -2.08 -2.40
CA ASP A 137 -30.26 -2.64 -1.09
C ASP A 137 -29.62 -3.98 -0.68
N ASN A 138 -28.54 -3.88 0.10
CA ASN A 138 -28.48 -4.36 1.49
C ASN A 138 -27.01 -4.54 1.95
N PHE A 139 -26.38 -3.48 2.47
CA PHE A 139 -25.19 -3.63 3.32
C PHE A 139 -25.30 -2.70 4.54
N PRO A 140 -25.07 -3.22 5.77
CA PRO A 140 -25.06 -2.40 6.97
C PRO A 140 -23.90 -1.39 6.93
N SER A 141 -24.18 -0.16 7.34
CA SER A 141 -23.21 0.92 7.48
C SER A 141 -22.08 0.54 8.45
N LEU A 142 -20.84 0.62 7.97
CA LEU A 142 -19.64 0.52 8.82
C LEU A 142 -19.59 1.70 9.81
N PRO A 143 -19.15 1.50 11.07
CA PRO A 143 -18.96 2.60 12.01
C PRO A 143 -17.89 3.56 11.52
N ARG A 144 -18.20 4.87 11.59
CA ARG A 144 -17.26 5.97 11.33
C ARG A 144 -16.25 6.01 12.48
N PHE A 145 -14.98 5.67 12.21
CA PHE A 145 -13.90 5.86 13.20
C PHE A 145 -13.64 7.37 13.38
N PRO A 146 -13.45 7.86 14.62
CA PRO A 146 -13.04 9.24 14.84
C PRO A 146 -11.59 9.46 14.39
N GLU A 147 -11.38 10.49 13.57
CA GLU A 147 -10.06 11.04 13.25
C GLU A 147 -9.43 11.66 14.50
N GLY A 148 -8.16 11.32 14.76
CA GLY A 148 -7.27 12.09 15.63
C GLY A 148 -7.03 11.51 17.03
N GLN A 149 -5.84 10.92 17.21
CA GLN A 149 -4.86 11.35 18.21
C GLN A 149 -3.54 10.59 17.94
N ALA A 150 -2.49 11.28 17.52
CA ALA A 150 -1.14 10.70 17.50
C ALA A 150 -0.67 10.45 18.95
N PRO A 151 0.08 9.37 19.24
CA PRO A 151 0.70 9.20 20.54
C PRO A 151 1.73 10.31 20.80
N GLU A 152 1.67 10.96 21.97
CA GLU A 152 2.70 11.89 22.43
C GLU A 152 4.09 11.19 22.49
N PRO A 153 5.18 11.88 22.10
CA PRO A 153 6.52 11.34 22.30
C PRO A 153 6.91 11.40 23.78
N HIS A 154 7.36 10.26 24.31
CA HIS A 154 7.95 10.19 25.65
C HIS A 154 9.21 11.06 25.77
N PRO A 155 9.47 11.71 26.92
CA PRO A 155 10.66 12.53 27.10
C PRO A 155 11.92 11.66 27.19
N HIS A 156 12.91 11.96 26.34
CA HIS A 156 14.27 11.47 26.48
C HIS A 156 14.96 12.15 27.68
N PRO A 157 15.72 11.41 28.52
CA PRO A 157 16.52 12.04 29.57
C PRO A 157 17.73 12.76 28.97
N HIS A 158 17.90 14.02 29.37
CA HIS A 158 19.11 14.80 29.13
C HIS A 158 20.28 14.19 29.93
N GLU A 159 21.35 13.79 29.24
CA GLU A 159 22.66 13.56 29.86
C GLU A 159 23.26 14.91 30.27
N ALA A 160 23.55 15.04 31.56
CA ALA A 160 24.29 16.14 32.13
C ALA A 160 25.79 15.97 31.84
N ALA A 161 26.42 17.05 31.39
CA ALA A 161 27.86 17.17 31.30
C ALA A 161 28.47 17.42 32.70
N GLN A 162 29.54 16.69 33.01
CA GLN A 162 30.54 16.85 34.09
C GLN A 162 31.70 15.89 33.72
N ASP A 163 32.98 16.24 33.60
CA ASP A 163 33.83 17.38 34.01
C ASP A 163 34.59 17.99 32.81
#